data_AF-A0A7J9C5X0-F1
#
_entry.id   AF-A0A7J9C5X0-F1
#
_cell.length_a   1.000
_cell.length_b   1.000
_cell.length_c   1.000
_cell.angle_alpha   90.00
_cell.angle_beta   90.00
_cell.angle_gamma   90.00
#
_symmetry.space_group_name_H-M   'P 1'
#
loop_
_entity.id
_entity.type
_entity.pdbx_description
1 polymer ?
#
loop_
_entity_poly.entity_id
_entity_poly.type
_entity_poly.pdbx_seq_one_letter_code
_entity_poly.pdbx_strand_id
1 'polypeptide(L)'
;MASPTLVTPTSKLKPLLPIKSRATQTPPSPPPHQQPLRRQFLCLAAAAAATTTASLALGGVQSAFAASDEEYVKETAEVINKVRSTINMDKNDPNIASAVAELREASNSWVAKYRREKALLGRASFRDMYSALNAISGHYISFGPTAPIPAKRKARILEEMDTAEKALSRGR
;
A
#
# COMPACT_ATOMS: atom_id res chain seq x y z
N MET A 1 -44.20 -28.00 47.09
CA MET A 1 -42.97 -28.68 47.56
C MET A 1 -42.31 -29.37 46.37
N ALA A 2 -41.01 -29.13 46.19
CA ALA A 2 -40.05 -29.75 45.26
C ALA A 2 -40.08 -29.38 43.75
N SER A 3 -39.12 -28.53 43.36
CA SER A 3 -38.59 -28.36 42.00
C SER A 3 -37.57 -29.46 41.66
N PRO A 4 -37.28 -29.68 40.36
CA PRO A 4 -36.00 -30.23 39.94
C PRO A 4 -35.19 -29.28 39.03
N THR A 5 -33.89 -29.53 39.04
CA THR A 5 -32.78 -28.60 38.86
C THR A 5 -32.19 -28.61 37.45
N LEU A 6 -31.72 -27.43 37.04
CA LEU A 6 -30.96 -27.06 35.85
C LEU A 6 -29.54 -27.67 35.89
N VAL A 7 -29.09 -28.32 34.80
CA VAL A 7 -27.71 -28.85 34.70
C VAL A 7 -27.06 -28.36 33.40
N THR A 8 -26.09 -27.46 33.56
CA THR A 8 -25.18 -26.93 32.53
C THR A 8 -23.94 -27.82 32.45
N PRO A 9 -23.45 -28.23 31.28
CA PRO A 9 -22.13 -28.85 31.16
C PRO A 9 -21.02 -27.78 31.09
N THR A 10 -20.19 -27.75 32.12
CA THR A 10 -18.92 -27.01 32.21
C THR A 10 -17.82 -27.81 31.51
N SER A 11 -17.12 -27.20 30.54
CA SER A 11 -15.89 -27.77 29.98
C SER A 11 -14.69 -27.00 30.52
N LYS A 12 -13.79 -27.75 31.15
CA LYS A 12 -12.70 -27.25 31.99
C LYS A 12 -11.56 -26.64 31.17
N LEU A 13 -11.14 -25.44 31.57
CA LEU A 13 -9.86 -24.82 31.20
C LEU A 13 -8.71 -25.61 31.84
N LYS A 14 -7.65 -25.84 31.05
CA LYS A 14 -6.43 -26.56 31.46
C LYS A 14 -5.34 -25.54 31.82
N PRO A 15 -4.79 -25.54 33.06
CA PRO A 15 -3.75 -24.59 33.45
C PRO A 15 -2.34 -24.97 32.98
N LEU A 16 -1.54 -23.92 32.86
CA LEU A 16 -0.16 -23.75 32.39
C LEU A 16 0.88 -24.75 32.92
N LEU A 17 1.86 -25.10 32.06
CA LEU A 17 3.16 -25.62 32.47
C LEU A 17 4.23 -24.50 32.41
N PRO A 18 5.11 -24.36 33.41
CA PRO A 18 6.13 -23.30 33.45
C PRO A 18 7.33 -23.61 32.55
N ILE A 19 7.69 -22.68 31.66
CA ILE A 19 8.96 -22.71 30.93
C ILE A 19 10.06 -22.19 31.87
N LYS A 20 11.07 -23.03 32.05
CA LYS A 20 12.22 -22.91 32.95
C LYS A 20 13.15 -21.78 32.52
N SER A 21 13.28 -20.75 33.35
CA SER A 21 14.29 -19.70 33.22
C SER A 21 15.68 -20.28 33.50
N ARG A 22 16.59 -20.24 32.52
CA ARG A 22 18.01 -20.54 32.74
C ARG A 22 18.73 -19.25 33.13
N ALA A 23 19.08 -19.16 34.42
CA ALA A 23 20.05 -18.19 34.92
C ALA A 23 21.45 -18.84 34.91
N THR A 24 22.44 -18.15 34.35
CA THR A 24 23.86 -18.44 34.60
C THR A 24 24.62 -17.11 34.61
N GLN A 25 24.74 -16.56 35.82
CA GLN A 25 25.90 -15.94 36.47
C GLN A 25 26.89 -15.07 35.64
N THR A 26 26.99 -13.81 36.06
CA THR A 26 28.09 -12.83 35.88
C THR A 26 29.40 -13.27 36.55
N PRO A 27 30.60 -12.88 36.07
CA PRO A 27 31.29 -11.66 36.59
C PRO A 27 32.23 -10.98 35.53
N PRO A 28 33.13 -10.04 35.89
CA PRO A 28 32.92 -8.62 36.23
C PRO A 28 33.44 -7.64 35.13
N SER A 29 32.90 -6.41 35.10
CA SER A 29 33.49 -5.22 34.41
C SER A 29 34.75 -4.71 35.17
N PRO A 30 35.60 -3.77 34.69
CA PRO A 30 35.50 -2.81 33.56
C PRO A 30 36.86 -2.70 32.75
N PRO A 31 37.18 -1.72 31.85
CA PRO A 31 37.03 -0.26 31.93
C PRO A 31 36.19 0.36 30.79
N PRO A 32 35.80 1.65 30.89
CA PRO A 32 35.02 2.34 29.87
C PRO A 32 35.91 2.71 28.68
N HIS A 33 35.74 2.00 27.55
CA HIS A 33 36.21 2.53 26.29
C HIS A 33 35.25 3.63 25.83
N GLN A 34 35.54 4.85 26.25
CA GLN A 34 35.09 6.07 25.59
C GLN A 34 35.53 5.99 24.12
N GLN A 35 34.60 5.65 23.24
CA GLN A 35 34.77 5.85 21.81
C GLN A 35 34.67 7.37 21.58
N PRO A 36 35.77 8.07 21.20
CA PRO A 36 35.64 9.45 20.81
C PRO A 36 34.79 9.48 19.54
N LEU A 37 33.63 10.12 19.64
CA LEU A 37 32.74 10.44 18.55
C LEU A 37 33.46 11.45 17.65
N ARG A 38 34.43 10.96 16.88
CA ARG A 38 35.25 11.75 15.97
C ARG A 38 34.46 11.99 14.69
N ARG A 39 33.33 12.71 14.82
CA ARG A 39 32.69 13.36 13.67
C ARG A 39 33.61 14.49 13.22
N GLN A 40 34.61 14.13 12.43
CA GLN A 40 35.34 15.08 11.60
C GLN A 40 34.37 15.62 10.55
N PHE A 41 33.67 16.69 10.89
CA PHE A 41 33.11 17.58 9.89
C PHE A 41 34.28 18.32 9.24
N LEU A 42 34.81 17.73 8.18
CA LEU A 42 35.76 18.42 7.32
C LEU A 42 34.96 19.44 6.50
N CYS A 43 34.90 20.67 6.99
CA CYS A 43 34.46 21.83 6.25
C CYS A 43 35.41 22.03 5.06
N LEU A 44 34.98 21.65 3.85
CA LEU A 44 35.66 22.03 2.62
C LEU A 44 34.97 23.29 2.09
N ALA A 45 35.57 24.44 2.38
CA ALA A 45 35.12 25.73 1.89
C ALA A 45 35.73 26.05 0.50
N ALA A 46 34.83 26.29 -0.45
CA ALA A 46 34.83 27.27 -1.52
C ALA A 46 36.12 27.65 -2.30
N ALA A 47 36.06 27.46 -3.62
CA ALA A 47 36.42 28.40 -4.69
C ALA A 47 36.17 27.70 -6.05
N ALA A 48 35.76 28.28 -7.17
CA ALA A 48 35.13 29.54 -7.56
C ALA A 48 34.69 29.35 -9.03
N ALA A 49 33.60 30.02 -9.43
CA ALA A 49 33.23 30.49 -10.78
C ALA A 49 33.48 29.61 -12.04
N ALA A 50 32.38 29.18 -12.67
CA ALA A 50 32.23 29.28 -14.13
C ALA A 50 30.73 29.32 -14.51
N THR A 51 30.32 30.44 -15.09
CA THR A 51 29.02 30.70 -15.72
C THR A 51 28.81 29.82 -16.95
N THR A 52 27.79 28.97 -16.92
CA THR A 52 27.07 28.53 -18.12
C THR A 52 25.59 28.49 -17.82
N THR A 53 24.89 29.50 -18.31
CA THR A 53 23.43 29.56 -18.42
C THR A 53 22.93 28.45 -19.34
N ALA A 54 22.33 27.41 -18.75
CA ALA A 54 21.46 26.49 -19.46
C ALA A 54 20.16 26.37 -18.66
N SER A 55 19.27 27.33 -18.90
CA SER A 55 17.90 27.34 -18.40
C SER A 55 17.14 26.19 -19.07
N LEU A 56 17.27 24.96 -18.54
CA LEU A 56 16.36 23.88 -18.87
C LEU A 56 15.06 24.08 -18.08
N ALA A 57 14.05 24.41 -18.88
CA ALA A 57 12.63 24.47 -18.62
C ALA A 57 12.13 23.71 -17.37
N LEU A 58 11.30 24.45 -16.63
CA LEU A 58 10.37 24.02 -15.61
C LEU A 58 9.84 22.59 -15.81
N GLY A 59 10.45 21.63 -15.11
CA GLY A 59 9.70 20.49 -14.60
C GLY A 59 8.88 21.00 -13.42
N GLY A 60 7.62 21.37 -13.67
CA GLY A 60 6.72 21.86 -12.64
C GLY A 60 6.72 20.92 -11.43
N VAL A 61 7.19 21.44 -10.30
CA VAL A 61 6.68 20.96 -9.01
C VAL A 61 5.21 21.32 -9.04
N GLN A 62 4.38 20.38 -9.51
CA GLN A 62 2.95 20.44 -9.30
C GLN A 62 2.78 20.43 -7.79
N SER A 63 2.61 21.63 -7.23
CA SER A 63 2.15 21.82 -5.87
C SER A 63 1.00 20.85 -5.67
N ALA A 64 1.09 20.02 -4.63
CA ALA A 64 0.03 19.09 -4.27
C ALA A 64 -1.20 19.93 -3.91
N PHE A 65 -1.99 20.25 -4.93
CA PHE A 65 -3.30 20.81 -4.76
C PHE A 65 -4.09 19.72 -4.06
N ALA A 66 -4.71 20.06 -2.92
CA ALA A 66 -5.69 19.19 -2.31
C ALA A 66 -6.71 18.87 -3.42
N ALA A 67 -6.67 17.64 -3.93
CA ALA A 67 -7.52 17.23 -5.01
C ALA A 67 -8.96 17.49 -4.59
N SER A 68 -9.74 18.16 -5.44
CA SER A 68 -11.14 18.39 -5.10
C SER A 68 -11.86 17.05 -4.99
N ASP A 69 -12.97 17.00 -4.25
CA ASP A 69 -13.72 15.76 -4.10
C ASP A 69 -14.22 15.25 -5.46
N GLU A 70 -14.64 16.18 -6.33
CA GLU A 70 -15.07 15.90 -7.70
C GLU A 70 -13.93 15.33 -8.55
N GLU A 71 -12.71 15.86 -8.40
CA GLU A 71 -11.52 15.34 -9.09
C GLU A 71 -11.19 13.93 -8.61
N TYR A 72 -11.25 13.68 -7.30
CA TYR A 72 -11.10 12.34 -6.74
C TYR A 72 -12.13 11.35 -7.29
N VAL A 73 -13.41 11.74 -7.34
CA VAL A 73 -14.48 10.91 -7.90
C VAL A 73 -14.23 10.61 -9.37
N LYS A 74 -13.89 11.63 -10.17
CA LYS A 74 -13.63 11.46 -11.60
C LYS A 74 -12.45 10.53 -11.86
N GLU A 75 -11.28 10.82 -11.28
CA GLU A 75 -10.06 10.04 -11.53
C GLU A 75 -10.18 8.61 -11.00
N THR A 76 -10.84 8.42 -9.85
CA THR A 76 -11.05 7.07 -9.30
C THR A 76 -11.98 6.26 -10.19
N ALA A 77 -13.04 6.87 -10.74
CA ALA A 77 -13.93 6.19 -11.69
C ALA A 77 -13.21 5.81 -12.99
N GLU A 78 -12.33 6.67 -13.50
CA GLU A 78 -11.50 6.37 -14.67
C GLU A 78 -10.57 5.16 -14.41
N VAL A 79 -9.92 5.10 -13.24
CA VAL A 79 -9.07 3.96 -12.86
C VAL A 79 -9.89 2.68 -12.70
N ILE A 80 -11.07 2.75 -12.08
CA ILE A 80 -11.98 1.58 -11.96
C ILE A 80 -12.33 1.02 -13.35
N ASN A 81 -12.69 1.89 -14.29
CA ASN A 81 -13.01 1.48 -15.66
C ASN A 81 -11.79 0.87 -16.36
N LYS A 82 -10.60 1.44 -16.15
CA LYS A 82 -9.35 0.90 -16.69
C LYS A 82 -9.04 -0.49 -16.14
N VAL A 83 -9.24 -0.71 -14.83
CA VAL A 83 -9.10 -2.01 -14.19
C VAL A 83 -10.05 -3.02 -14.84
N ARG A 84 -11.36 -2.69 -14.91
CA ARG A 84 -12.39 -3.57 -15.50
C ARG A 84 -12.10 -3.92 -16.94
N SER A 85 -11.68 -2.96 -17.75
CA SER A 85 -11.31 -3.17 -19.15
C SER A 85 -10.12 -4.13 -19.26
N THR A 86 -9.03 -3.83 -18.56
CA THR A 86 -7.76 -4.58 -18.66
C THR A 86 -7.90 -6.04 -18.21
N ILE A 87 -8.55 -6.29 -17.06
CA ILE A 87 -8.65 -7.66 -16.53
C ILE A 87 -9.69 -8.52 -17.26
N ASN A 88 -10.54 -7.91 -18.09
CA ASN A 88 -11.53 -8.61 -18.92
C ASN A 88 -11.08 -8.84 -20.36
N MET A 89 -9.89 -8.35 -20.76
CA MET A 89 -9.31 -8.68 -22.06
C MET A 89 -9.10 -10.18 -22.24
N ASP A 90 -9.23 -10.66 -23.47
CA ASP A 90 -8.93 -12.06 -23.79
C ASP A 90 -7.44 -12.32 -23.67
N LYS A 91 -7.06 -13.48 -23.12
CA LYS A 91 -5.66 -13.88 -22.89
C LYS A 91 -4.81 -13.99 -24.17
N ASN A 92 -5.43 -14.09 -25.34
CA ASN A 92 -4.74 -14.18 -26.63
C ASN A 92 -4.70 -12.83 -27.37
N ASP A 93 -5.23 -11.75 -26.78
CA ASP A 93 -5.21 -10.43 -27.40
C ASP A 93 -3.77 -9.86 -27.38
N PRO A 94 -3.22 -9.44 -28.54
CA PRO A 94 -1.88 -8.85 -28.60
C PRO A 94 -1.75 -7.55 -27.79
N ASN A 95 -2.86 -6.87 -27.49
CA ASN A 95 -2.86 -5.58 -26.81
C ASN A 95 -2.79 -5.68 -25.28
N ILE A 96 -2.86 -6.88 -24.68
CA ILE A 96 -2.87 -7.02 -23.20
C ILE A 96 -1.64 -6.35 -22.58
N ALA A 97 -0.46 -6.53 -23.16
CA ALA A 97 0.76 -5.97 -22.61
C ALA A 97 0.71 -4.43 -22.56
N SER A 98 0.16 -3.77 -23.59
CA SER A 98 -0.06 -2.31 -23.61
C SER A 98 -1.09 -1.90 -22.56
N ALA A 99 -2.23 -2.59 -22.52
CA ALA A 99 -3.31 -2.28 -21.58
C ALA A 99 -2.85 -2.42 -20.11
N VAL A 100 -2.03 -3.44 -19.80
CA VAL A 100 -1.44 -3.62 -18.47
C VAL A 100 -0.41 -2.54 -18.15
N ALA A 101 0.40 -2.10 -19.14
CA ALA A 101 1.33 -1.00 -18.95
C ALA A 101 0.59 0.32 -18.64
N GLU A 102 -0.45 0.64 -19.41
CA GLU A 102 -1.31 1.80 -19.19
C GLU A 102 -2.04 1.72 -17.84
N LEU A 103 -2.53 0.55 -17.44
CA LEU A 103 -3.13 0.34 -16.13
C LEU A 103 -2.11 0.56 -15.00
N ARG A 104 -0.87 0.10 -15.17
CA ARG A 104 0.21 0.31 -14.19
C ARG A 104 0.54 1.79 -14.05
N GLU A 105 0.59 2.53 -15.16
CA GLU A 105 0.81 3.97 -15.14
C GLU A 105 -0.34 4.69 -14.43
N ALA A 106 -1.58 4.43 -14.82
CA ALA A 106 -2.77 5.02 -14.17
C ALA A 106 -2.81 4.71 -12.66
N SER A 107 -2.52 3.46 -12.27
CA SER A 107 -2.43 3.03 -10.88
C SER A 107 -1.36 3.81 -10.11
N ASN A 108 -0.17 3.98 -10.70
CA ASN A 108 0.93 4.69 -10.05
C ASN A 108 0.62 6.18 -9.86
N SER A 109 0.06 6.82 -10.89
CA SER A 109 -0.38 8.21 -10.84
C SER A 109 -1.45 8.43 -9.77
N TRP A 110 -2.47 7.57 -9.74
CA TRP A 110 -3.55 7.63 -8.74
C TRP A 110 -3.01 7.44 -7.32
N VAL A 111 -2.15 6.43 -7.10
CA VAL A 111 -1.54 6.19 -5.78
C VAL A 111 -0.63 7.35 -5.36
N ALA A 112 0.19 7.87 -6.27
CA ALA A 112 1.11 8.97 -5.98
C ALA A 112 0.34 10.23 -5.54
N LYS A 113 -0.80 10.50 -6.17
CA LYS A 113 -1.67 11.64 -5.87
C LYS A 113 -2.41 11.44 -4.55
N TYR A 114 -3.18 10.37 -4.41
CA TYR A 114 -4.16 10.26 -3.31
C TYR A 114 -3.64 9.62 -2.03
N ARG A 115 -2.51 8.88 -2.05
CA ARG A 115 -2.00 8.18 -0.85
C ARG A 115 -1.59 9.12 0.28
N ARG A 116 -1.19 10.36 -0.03
CA ARG A 116 -0.78 11.35 0.98
C ARG A 116 -1.95 12.19 1.51
N GLU A 117 -3.12 12.08 0.87
CA GLU A 117 -4.32 12.84 1.23
C GLU A 117 -5.00 12.26 2.47
N LYS A 118 -4.76 12.87 3.63
CA LYS A 118 -5.27 12.37 4.92
C LYS A 118 -6.79 12.24 4.99
N ALA A 119 -7.51 13.12 4.27
CA ALA A 119 -8.97 13.09 4.20
C ALA A 119 -9.51 11.82 3.51
N LEU A 120 -8.75 11.24 2.58
CA LEU A 120 -9.16 10.06 1.81
C LEU A 120 -8.79 8.75 2.50
N LEU A 121 -7.80 8.73 3.39
CA LEU A 121 -7.39 7.50 4.10
C LEU A 121 -8.52 6.87 4.91
N GLY A 122 -9.51 7.66 5.36
CA GLY A 122 -10.70 7.19 6.05
C GLY A 122 -11.75 6.55 5.14
N ARG A 123 -11.71 6.83 3.84
CA ARG A 123 -12.75 6.48 2.88
C ARG A 123 -12.72 5.01 2.47
N ALA A 124 -13.89 4.40 2.40
CA ALA A 124 -14.07 3.04 1.92
C ALA A 124 -13.63 2.92 0.45
N SER A 125 -14.05 3.86 -0.41
CA SER A 125 -13.65 3.87 -1.83
C SER A 125 -12.12 3.84 -2.01
N PHE A 126 -11.39 4.61 -1.19
CA PHE A 126 -9.93 4.67 -1.26
C PHE A 126 -9.29 3.35 -0.81
N ARG A 127 -9.75 2.79 0.32
CA ARG A 127 -9.20 1.54 0.87
C ARG A 127 -9.42 0.36 -0.08
N ASP A 128 -10.61 0.24 -0.63
CA ASP A 128 -10.96 -0.84 -1.54
C ASP A 128 -10.19 -0.73 -2.85
N MET A 129 -10.08 0.48 -3.43
CA MET A 129 -9.24 0.71 -4.61
C MET A 129 -7.77 0.40 -4.35
N TYR A 130 -7.22 0.85 -3.23
CA TYR A 130 -5.81 0.62 -2.91
C TYR A 130 -5.52 -0.88 -2.71
N SER A 131 -6.44 -1.62 -2.09
CA SER A 131 -6.36 -3.08 -1.97
C SER A 131 -6.31 -3.76 -3.35
N ALA A 132 -7.27 -3.44 -4.21
CA ALA A 132 -7.38 -4.05 -5.53
C ALA A 132 -6.16 -3.73 -6.42
N LEU A 133 -5.69 -2.48 -6.45
CA LEU A 133 -4.52 -2.08 -7.21
C LEU A 133 -3.25 -2.81 -6.74
N ASN A 134 -3.07 -3.02 -5.43
CA ASN A 134 -1.95 -3.80 -4.92
C ASN A 134 -2.06 -5.28 -5.31
N ALA A 135 -3.27 -5.86 -5.32
CA ALA A 135 -3.47 -7.24 -5.77
C ALA A 135 -3.13 -7.42 -7.25
N ILE A 136 -3.51 -6.46 -8.09
CA ILE A 136 -3.22 -6.45 -9.53
C ILE A 136 -1.73 -6.23 -9.79
N SER A 137 -1.15 -5.21 -9.16
CA SER A 137 0.27 -4.85 -9.33
C SER A 137 1.17 -6.01 -8.88
N GLY A 138 0.87 -6.62 -7.72
CA GLY A 138 1.61 -7.78 -7.24
C GLY A 138 1.58 -8.96 -8.23
N HIS A 139 0.43 -9.23 -8.85
CA HIS A 139 0.31 -10.28 -9.86
C HIS A 139 1.20 -10.00 -11.08
N TYR A 140 1.08 -8.82 -11.70
CA TYR A 140 1.84 -8.52 -12.92
C TYR A 140 3.34 -8.33 -12.66
N ILE A 141 3.75 -7.91 -11.46
CA ILE A 141 5.16 -7.89 -11.07
C ILE A 141 5.72 -9.31 -10.96
N SER A 142 4.97 -10.24 -10.36
CA SER A 142 5.45 -11.61 -10.15
C SER A 142 5.38 -12.51 -11.38
N PHE A 143 4.36 -12.35 -12.22
CA PHE A 143 4.08 -13.27 -13.33
C PHE A 143 4.26 -12.65 -14.73
N GLY A 144 4.44 -11.33 -14.82
CA GLY A 144 4.55 -10.60 -16.08
C GLY A 144 3.20 -10.14 -16.65
N PRO A 145 3.20 -9.20 -17.61
CA PRO A 145 2.01 -8.47 -18.04
C PRO A 145 1.00 -9.31 -18.85
N THR A 146 1.42 -10.44 -19.43
CA THR A 146 0.55 -11.32 -20.21
C THR A 146 -0.02 -12.47 -19.38
N ALA A 147 0.39 -12.60 -18.11
CA ALA A 147 -0.06 -13.69 -17.26
C ALA A 147 -1.51 -13.48 -16.82
N PRO A 148 -2.42 -14.43 -17.07
CA PRO A 148 -3.82 -14.29 -16.69
C PRO A 148 -3.98 -14.29 -15.17
N ILE A 149 -4.82 -13.39 -14.66
CA ILE A 149 -5.16 -13.34 -13.23
C ILE A 149 -6.01 -14.58 -12.88
N PRO A 150 -5.69 -15.33 -11.82
CA PRO A 150 -6.48 -16.48 -11.39
C PRO A 150 -7.97 -16.11 -11.17
N ALA A 151 -8.89 -16.96 -11.65
CA ALA A 151 -10.32 -16.65 -11.71
C ALA A 151 -10.91 -16.18 -10.37
N LYS A 152 -10.58 -16.87 -9.26
CA LYS A 152 -11.04 -16.47 -7.92
C LYS A 152 -10.53 -15.09 -7.50
N ARG A 153 -9.27 -14.76 -7.84
CA ARG A 153 -8.69 -13.44 -7.56
C ARG A 153 -9.34 -12.37 -8.44
N LYS A 154 -9.55 -12.66 -9.72
CA LYS A 154 -10.25 -11.76 -10.66
C LYS A 154 -11.66 -11.43 -10.17
N ALA A 155 -12.44 -12.44 -9.74
CA ALA A 155 -13.79 -12.24 -9.21
C ALA A 155 -13.79 -11.31 -7.98
N ARG A 156 -12.87 -11.54 -7.03
CA ARG A 156 -12.71 -10.67 -5.86
C ARG A 156 -12.33 -9.23 -6.24
N ILE A 157 -11.40 -9.04 -7.18
CA ILE A 157 -11.02 -7.71 -7.66
C ILE A 157 -12.23 -6.98 -8.25
N LEU A 158 -13.05 -7.67 -9.05
CA LEU A 158 -14.27 -7.09 -9.64
C LEU A 158 -15.29 -6.69 -8.57
N GLU A 159 -15.48 -7.52 -7.54
CA GLU A 159 -16.33 -7.20 -6.39
C GLU A 159 -15.81 -5.97 -5.60
N GLU A 160 -14.49 -5.86 -5.42
CA GLU A 160 -13.85 -4.68 -4.82
C GLU A 160 -14.06 -3.43 -5.68
N MET A 161 -14.01 -3.54 -7.02
CA MET A 161 -14.33 -2.42 -7.93
C MET A 161 -15.79 -1.96 -7.78
N ASP A 162 -16.73 -2.90 -7.72
CA ASP A 162 -18.15 -2.57 -7.57
C ASP A 162 -18.46 -1.94 -6.21
N THR A 163 -17.78 -2.40 -5.16
CA THR A 163 -17.92 -1.84 -3.80
C THR A 163 -17.30 -0.46 -3.73
N ALA A 164 -16.11 -0.28 -4.30
CA ALA A 164 -15.42 1.00 -4.37
C ALA A 164 -16.23 2.04 -5.16
N GLU A 165 -16.80 1.68 -6.31
CA GLU A 165 -17.63 2.58 -7.13
C GLU A 165 -18.90 3.00 -6.40
N LYS A 166 -19.59 2.08 -5.72
CA LYS A 166 -20.77 2.39 -4.89
C LYS A 166 -20.43 3.26 -3.68
N ALA A 167 -19.24 3.12 -3.10
CA ALA A 167 -18.78 3.96 -2.01
C ALA A 167 -18.44 5.37 -2.54
N LEU A 168 -17.73 5.43 -3.67
CA LEU A 168 -17.32 6.65 -4.35
C LEU A 168 -18.53 7.51 -4.72
N SER A 169 -19.58 6.92 -5.28
CA SER A 169 -20.82 7.64 -5.65
C SER A 169 -21.59 8.19 -4.44
N ARG A 170 -21.24 7.77 -3.23
CA ARG A 170 -21.81 8.24 -1.95
C ARG A 170 -20.86 9.19 -1.20
N GLY A 171 -19.71 9.54 -1.79
CA GLY A 171 -18.67 10.35 -1.17
C GLY A 171 -17.95 9.63 0.00
N ARG A 172 -17.95 8.29 0.00
CA ARG A 172 -17.46 7.47 1.12
C ARG A 172 -16.23 6.66 0.80
#